data_AF-A0A7V9CS55-F1
#
_entry.id   AF-A0A7V9CS55-F1
#
_cell.length_a   1.000
_cell.length_b   1.000
_cell.length_c   1.000
_cell.angle_alpha   90.00
_cell.angle_beta   90.00
_cell.angle_gamma   90.00
#
_symmetry.space_group_name_H-M   'P 1'
#
loop_
_entity.id
_entity.type
_entity.pdbx_description
1 polymer ?
#
loop_
_entity_poly.entity_id
_entity_poly.type
_entity_poly.pdbx_seq_one_letter_code
_entity_poly.pdbx_strand_id
1 'polypeptide(L)'
;MLAQDGRRDTIRCGTNSQRWLVEQDVVYADLSDRVADDCEIVYWPAAEAPQQTRLRWPRCMRWSVSLTVLALALAIAAAGCGGGDSGGDRLTATEFADQANAICKDFNGKIDDLGTPATVAELGDYADKAIPIFEDGLDDLHALEPPETIEESVDAWLATGDAALERVRKVRDAAKDGDEAEVGRLTREAAAAERGSDALARQVGATTCAED
;
A
#
# COMPACT_ATOMS: atom_id res chain seq x y z
N MET A 1 4.92 -4.32 -16.85
CA MET A 1 5.54 -3.27 -17.71
C MET A 1 4.43 -2.46 -18.37
N LEU A 2 4.54 -1.13 -18.40
CA LEU A 2 3.65 -0.26 -19.19
C LEU A 2 3.91 -0.47 -20.68
N ALA A 3 2.86 -0.39 -21.51
CA ALA A 3 3.00 -0.33 -22.95
C ALA A 3 3.83 0.89 -23.35
N GLN A 4 4.47 0.85 -24.53
CA GLN A 4 5.27 1.96 -25.07
C GLN A 4 4.49 3.29 -25.20
N ASP A 5 3.15 3.28 -25.12
CA ASP A 5 2.30 4.46 -25.15
C ASP A 5 1.91 5.00 -23.76
N GLY A 6 2.42 4.41 -22.68
CA GLY A 6 2.17 4.82 -21.30
C GLY A 6 0.80 4.43 -20.73
N ARG A 7 0.05 3.53 -21.38
CA ARG A 7 -1.22 3.00 -20.86
C ARG A 7 -1.07 1.58 -20.31
N ARG A 8 -2.03 1.20 -19.46
CA ARG A 8 -2.19 -0.18 -18.97
C ARG A 8 -2.76 -1.04 -20.09
N ASP A 9 -2.00 -2.02 -20.54
CA ASP A 9 -2.51 -3.05 -21.45
C ASP A 9 -3.39 -4.04 -20.67
N THR A 10 -4.59 -4.28 -21.15
CA THR A 10 -5.43 -5.38 -20.67
C THR A 10 -5.11 -6.66 -21.43
N ILE A 11 -4.62 -7.68 -20.71
CA ILE A 11 -4.45 -9.03 -21.23
C ILE A 11 -5.80 -9.75 -21.17
N ARG A 12 -6.17 -10.48 -22.21
CA ARG A 12 -7.34 -11.38 -22.20
C ARG A 12 -6.85 -12.82 -22.25
N CYS A 13 -7.14 -13.58 -21.19
CA CYS A 13 -6.99 -15.02 -21.18
C CYS A 13 -8.37 -15.66 -21.37
N GLY A 14 -8.47 -16.65 -22.24
CA GLY A 14 -9.72 -17.38 -22.45
C GLY A 14 -9.45 -18.86 -22.62
N THR A 15 -9.93 -19.69 -21.70
CA THR A 15 -9.92 -21.14 -21.88
C THR A 15 -10.95 -21.53 -22.95
N ASN A 16 -10.50 -22.30 -23.94
CA ASN A 16 -11.33 -22.86 -24.99
C ASN A 16 -12.47 -23.75 -24.44
N SER A 17 -13.65 -23.17 -24.22
CA SER A 17 -14.98 -23.75 -24.54
C SER A 17 -16.13 -22.84 -24.08
N GLN A 18 -16.62 -21.99 -24.98
CA GLN A 18 -18.02 -21.51 -25.05
C GLN A 18 -18.69 -20.90 -23.79
N ARG A 19 -17.96 -20.36 -22.81
CA ARG A 19 -18.58 -19.65 -21.67
C ARG A 19 -18.02 -18.25 -21.52
N TRP A 20 -18.84 -17.26 -21.84
CA TRP A 20 -18.57 -15.84 -21.59
C TRP A 20 -18.77 -15.56 -20.10
N LEU A 21 -17.68 -15.43 -19.35
CA LEU A 21 -17.66 -14.76 -18.06
C LEU A 21 -16.67 -13.61 -18.18
N VAL A 22 -17.14 -12.40 -17.91
CA VAL A 22 -16.30 -11.21 -17.85
C VAL A 22 -15.70 -11.18 -16.45
N GLU A 23 -14.57 -11.86 -16.28
CA GLU A 23 -13.76 -11.74 -15.06
C GLU A 23 -12.52 -10.92 -15.44
N GLN A 24 -12.39 -9.74 -14.85
CA GLN A 24 -11.26 -8.84 -15.09
C GLN A 24 -10.10 -9.22 -14.17
N ASP A 25 -9.48 -10.36 -14.41
CA ASP A 25 -8.26 -10.72 -13.68
C ASP A 25 -7.06 -10.05 -14.34
N VAL A 26 -6.51 -9.06 -13.65
CA VAL A 26 -5.23 -8.42 -14.01
C VAL A 26 -4.12 -9.37 -13.58
N VAL A 27 -3.73 -10.30 -14.47
CA VAL A 27 -2.59 -11.19 -14.24
C VAL A 27 -1.30 -10.43 -14.57
N TYR A 28 -0.43 -10.27 -13.57
CA TYR A 28 0.93 -9.77 -13.77
C TYR A 28 1.76 -10.84 -14.51
N ALA A 29 2.13 -10.56 -15.76
CA ALA A 29 3.13 -11.34 -16.47
C ALA A 29 4.53 -10.83 -16.09
N ASP A 30 5.24 -11.57 -15.22
CA ASP A 30 6.70 -11.49 -15.11
C ASP A 30 7.33 -12.66 -15.89
N LEU A 31 8.48 -12.41 -16.51
CA LEU A 31 9.18 -13.24 -17.49
C LEU A 31 9.72 -14.58 -16.95
N SER A 32 9.30 -15.00 -15.77
CA SER A 32 9.76 -16.23 -15.11
C SER A 32 8.74 -17.39 -15.16
N ASP A 33 7.48 -17.13 -15.53
CA ASP A 33 6.47 -18.17 -15.68
C ASP A 33 6.12 -18.42 -17.15
N ARG A 34 6.24 -19.69 -17.54
CA ARG A 34 5.76 -20.20 -18.83
C ARG A 34 4.26 -19.96 -18.91
N VAL A 35 3.85 -19.07 -19.79
CA VAL A 35 2.46 -18.88 -20.20
C VAL A 35 1.94 -20.22 -20.74
N ALA A 36 0.74 -20.62 -20.30
CA ALA A 36 -0.01 -21.69 -20.96
C ALA A 36 -0.14 -21.35 -22.47
N ASP A 37 0.00 -22.35 -23.34
CA ASP A 37 0.19 -22.24 -24.80
C ASP A 37 -1.00 -21.61 -25.60
N ASP A 38 -1.88 -20.84 -24.96
CA ASP A 38 -3.16 -20.37 -25.52
C ASP A 38 -3.46 -18.88 -25.29
N CYS A 39 -2.51 -18.07 -24.81
CA CYS A 39 -2.67 -16.62 -24.70
C CYS A 39 -2.11 -15.87 -25.93
N GLU A 40 -2.97 -15.28 -26.75
CA GLU A 40 -2.58 -14.38 -27.85
C GLU A 40 -2.74 -12.91 -27.43
N ILE A 41 -1.71 -12.09 -27.67
CA ILE A 41 -1.77 -10.64 -27.45
C ILE A 41 -2.62 -10.01 -28.55
N VAL A 42 -3.82 -9.55 -28.23
CA VAL A 42 -4.69 -8.84 -29.17
C VAL A 42 -4.45 -7.32 -29.07
N TYR A 43 -3.72 -6.75 -30.03
CA TYR A 43 -3.65 -5.30 -30.21
C TYR A 43 -4.94 -4.79 -30.87
N TRP A 44 -5.70 -3.92 -30.21
CA TRP A 44 -6.79 -3.18 -30.86
C TRP A 44 -6.23 -1.89 -31.47
N PRO A 45 -6.38 -1.63 -32.79
CA PRO A 45 -6.03 -0.34 -33.34
C PRO A 45 -6.98 0.72 -32.78
N ALA A 46 -6.43 1.67 -32.03
CA ALA A 46 -7.18 2.75 -31.41
C ALA A 46 -8.03 3.49 -32.47
N ALA A 47 -9.34 3.59 -32.21
CA ALA A 47 -10.16 4.59 -32.87
C ALA A 47 -9.57 5.98 -32.54
N GLU A 48 -9.35 6.75 -33.59
CA GLU A 48 -8.65 8.03 -33.59
C GLU A 48 -9.31 9.02 -32.61
N ALA A 49 -8.54 9.53 -31.65
CA ALA A 49 -9.01 10.60 -30.75
C ALA A 49 -9.08 11.94 -31.51
N PRO A 50 -10.12 12.78 -31.30
CA PRO A 50 -10.25 14.05 -31.98
C PRO A 50 -9.19 15.05 -31.51
N GLN A 51 -8.59 15.74 -32.48
CA GLN A 51 -7.53 16.72 -32.29
C GLN A 51 -8.02 17.93 -31.48
N GLN A 52 -7.38 18.16 -30.33
CA GLN A 52 -7.52 19.37 -29.53
C GLN A 52 -7.04 20.58 -30.34
N THR A 53 -7.99 21.36 -30.85
CA THR A 53 -7.75 22.63 -31.51
C THR A 53 -7.20 23.63 -30.50
N ARG A 54 -5.99 24.12 -30.77
CA ARG A 54 -5.33 25.17 -30.00
C ARG A 54 -6.15 26.47 -30.08
N LEU A 55 -7.03 26.71 -29.12
CA LEU A 55 -7.62 28.04 -28.92
C LEU A 55 -6.60 28.93 -28.21
N ARG A 56 -5.96 29.78 -29.02
CA ARG A 56 -5.09 30.88 -28.58
C ARG A 56 -5.95 31.88 -27.79
N TRP A 57 -5.78 31.93 -26.48
CA TRP A 57 -6.36 32.99 -25.66
C TRP A 57 -5.48 34.27 -25.73
N PRO A 58 -6.09 35.45 -25.90
CA PRO A 58 -5.34 36.69 -26.06
C PRO A 58 -4.72 37.14 -24.74
N ARG A 59 -3.43 37.48 -24.83
CA ARG A 59 -2.66 38.18 -23.81
C ARG A 59 -3.23 39.60 -23.62
N CYS A 60 -4.04 39.81 -22.60
CA CYS A 60 -4.33 41.15 -22.03
C CYS A 60 -4.96 41.00 -20.64
N MET A 61 -4.14 40.89 -19.60
CA MET A 61 -4.35 41.63 -18.35
C MET A 61 -3.05 41.55 -17.54
N ARG A 62 -2.22 42.58 -17.71
CA ARG A 62 -1.22 42.96 -16.72
C ARG A 62 -2.02 43.44 -15.50
N TRP A 63 -2.03 42.67 -14.42
CA TRP A 63 -2.38 43.24 -13.12
C TRP A 63 -1.32 42.89 -12.10
N SER A 64 -0.37 43.83 -12.02
CA SER A 64 0.52 44.02 -10.91
C SER A 64 -0.32 44.33 -9.67
N VAL A 65 -0.31 43.44 -8.67
CA VAL A 65 -0.67 43.82 -7.30
C VAL A 65 0.49 43.44 -6.40
N SER A 66 1.01 44.49 -5.78
CA SER A 66 2.27 44.59 -5.07
C SER A 66 2.31 43.82 -3.75
N LEU A 67 3.56 43.59 -3.32
CA LEU A 67 4.00 43.34 -1.95
C LEU A 67 3.31 44.22 -0.89
N THR A 68 3.45 43.78 0.38
CA THR A 68 3.07 44.36 1.69
C THR A 68 1.70 43.84 2.16
N VAL A 69 1.59 43.00 3.21
CA VAL A 69 1.79 43.35 4.62
C VAL A 69 2.14 42.10 5.46
N LEU A 70 3.16 42.31 6.30
CA LEU A 70 3.63 41.50 7.42
C LEU A 70 2.62 41.55 8.59
N ALA A 71 2.50 40.44 9.33
CA ALA A 71 1.90 40.29 10.66
C ALA A 71 0.40 39.91 10.75
N LEU A 72 0.16 38.60 10.87
CA LEU A 72 -0.56 38.07 12.04
C LEU A 72 -0.05 36.65 12.34
N ALA A 73 0.97 36.58 13.19
CA ALA A 73 1.30 35.37 13.93
C ALA A 73 0.30 35.25 15.09
N LEU A 74 -0.53 34.20 15.11
CA LEU A 74 -1.10 33.58 16.32
C LEU A 74 -2.09 32.46 15.93
N ALA A 75 -1.86 31.27 16.54
CA ALA A 75 -2.65 30.03 16.52
C ALA A 75 -2.70 29.32 15.14
N ILE A 76 -2.24 28.08 14.96
CA ILE A 76 -2.61 26.87 15.70
C ILE A 76 -1.36 25.98 15.84
N ALA A 77 -0.79 25.93 17.04
CA ALA A 77 0.08 24.87 17.49
C ALA A 77 -0.69 24.09 18.56
N ALA A 78 -1.46 23.09 18.11
CA ALA A 78 -2.05 22.01 18.91
C ALA A 78 -2.86 21.07 17.99
N ALA A 79 -2.19 20.31 17.13
CA ALA A 79 -2.64 18.94 16.89
C ALA A 79 -1.93 18.08 17.96
N GLY A 80 -2.28 18.33 19.22
CA GLY A 80 -2.02 17.38 20.29
C GLY A 80 -3.03 16.27 20.11
N CYS A 81 -2.53 15.04 19.96
CA CYS A 81 -3.31 13.82 20.11
C CYS A 81 -4.21 13.97 21.35
N GLY A 82 -5.53 13.95 21.12
CA GLY A 82 -6.53 14.25 22.13
C GLY A 82 -6.59 13.14 23.17
N GLY A 83 -5.97 13.37 24.32
CA GLY A 83 -6.38 12.73 25.56
C GLY A 83 -7.63 13.43 26.12
N GLY A 84 -8.74 12.71 26.20
CA GLY A 84 -10.01 13.21 26.73
C GLY A 84 -11.03 12.11 27.04
N ASP A 85 -10.96 11.59 28.27
CA ASP A 85 -12.06 11.15 29.14
C ASP A 85 -13.11 10.11 28.65
N SER A 86 -12.92 8.87 29.13
CA SER A 86 -13.93 8.09 29.89
C SER A 86 -15.37 7.98 29.34
N GLY A 87 -15.55 7.30 28.22
CA GLY A 87 -16.86 6.90 27.71
C GLY A 87 -16.78 6.60 26.21
N GLY A 88 -15.93 5.65 25.83
CA GLY A 88 -15.39 5.47 24.49
C GLY A 88 -16.46 5.23 23.43
N ASP A 89 -16.86 6.31 22.75
CA ASP A 89 -17.58 6.20 21.50
C ASP A 89 -16.59 5.68 20.44
N ARG A 90 -16.81 4.45 19.98
CA ARG A 90 -16.08 3.82 18.87
C ARG A 90 -15.96 4.79 17.69
N LEU A 91 -14.87 4.67 16.94
CA LEU A 91 -14.66 5.45 15.72
C LEU A 91 -15.76 5.16 14.69
N THR A 92 -16.06 6.13 13.83
CA THR A 92 -16.74 5.82 12.56
C THR A 92 -15.79 5.09 11.61
N ALA A 93 -16.33 4.44 10.57
CA ALA A 93 -15.50 3.71 9.61
C ALA A 93 -14.51 4.63 8.88
N THR A 94 -14.91 5.89 8.61
CA THR A 94 -14.04 6.89 8.00
C THR A 94 -12.95 7.35 8.97
N GLU A 95 -13.27 7.62 10.24
CA GLU A 95 -12.27 8.01 11.23
C GLU A 95 -11.26 6.90 11.52
N PHE A 96 -11.72 5.64 11.55
CA PHE A 96 -10.84 4.47 11.63
C PHE A 96 -9.89 4.43 10.43
N ALA A 97 -10.43 4.50 9.21
CA ALA A 97 -9.62 4.46 7.99
C ALA A 97 -8.57 5.60 7.95
N ASP A 98 -8.97 6.82 8.30
CA ASP A 98 -8.06 7.98 8.32
C ASP A 98 -6.92 7.79 9.33
N GLN A 99 -7.22 7.29 10.54
CA GLN A 99 -6.22 7.03 11.57
C GLN A 99 -5.30 5.86 11.22
N ALA A 100 -5.86 4.76 10.72
CA ALA A 100 -5.08 3.60 10.26
C ALA A 100 -4.11 3.99 9.13
N ASN A 101 -4.58 4.77 8.14
CA ASN A 101 -3.72 5.26 7.07
C ASN A 101 -2.62 6.21 7.55
N ALA A 102 -2.90 7.02 8.58
CA ALA A 102 -1.88 7.88 9.17
C ALA A 102 -0.78 7.05 9.88
N ILE A 103 -1.16 6.00 10.61
CA ILE A 103 -0.22 5.08 11.25
C ILE A 103 0.61 4.36 10.19
N CYS A 104 -0.01 3.80 9.15
CA CYS A 104 0.71 3.10 8.09
C CYS A 104 1.64 4.01 7.30
N LYS A 105 1.29 5.30 7.13
CA LYS A 105 2.19 6.28 6.53
C LYS A 105 3.44 6.52 7.37
N ASP A 106 3.28 6.64 8.69
CA ASP A 106 4.42 6.82 9.61
C ASP A 106 5.29 5.56 9.66
N PHE A 107 4.65 4.39 9.76
CA PHE A 107 5.29 3.08 9.68
C PHE A 107 6.11 2.92 8.38
N ASN A 108 5.50 3.17 7.21
CA ASN A 108 6.18 3.07 5.92
C ASN A 108 7.37 4.03 5.85
N GLY A 109 7.22 5.27 6.34
CA GLY A 109 8.33 6.22 6.39
C GLY A 109 9.50 5.74 7.25
N LYS A 110 9.22 5.16 8.42
CA LYS A 110 10.25 4.60 9.31
C LYS A 110 10.95 3.38 8.68
N ILE A 111 10.21 2.53 7.96
CA ILE A 111 10.77 1.38 7.23
C ILE A 111 11.64 1.84 6.07
N ASP A 112 11.18 2.80 5.27
CA ASP A 112 11.93 3.38 4.15
C ASP A 112 13.27 3.99 4.60
N ASP A 113 13.27 4.65 5.76
CA ASP A 113 14.47 5.25 6.36
C ASP A 113 15.55 4.23 6.75
N LEU A 114 15.20 2.94 6.91
CA LEU A 114 16.18 1.87 7.16
C LEU A 114 16.98 1.51 5.89
N GLY A 115 16.45 1.80 4.71
CA GLY A 115 17.00 1.39 3.42
C GLY A 115 16.88 -0.12 3.15
N THR A 116 17.31 -0.55 1.96
CA THR A 116 17.19 -1.96 1.54
C THR A 116 18.46 -2.75 1.84
N PRO A 117 18.40 -3.90 2.54
CA PRO A 117 19.56 -4.77 2.75
C PRO A 117 19.99 -5.43 1.42
N ALA A 118 21.30 -5.54 1.16
CA ALA A 118 21.85 -6.12 -0.07
C ALA A 118 22.27 -7.60 0.10
N THR A 119 22.42 -8.06 1.35
CA THR A 119 22.87 -9.40 1.68
C THR A 119 22.03 -10.04 2.79
N VAL A 120 22.06 -11.37 2.90
CA VAL A 120 21.37 -12.10 3.98
C VAL A 120 21.92 -11.70 5.36
N ALA A 121 23.22 -11.43 5.48
CA ALA A 121 23.80 -10.94 6.73
C ALA A 121 23.21 -9.56 7.13
N GLU A 122 23.11 -8.63 6.17
CA GLU A 122 22.49 -7.32 6.40
C GLU A 122 20.98 -7.43 6.69
N LEU A 123 20.31 -8.47 6.17
CA LEU A 123 18.89 -8.70 6.44
C LEU A 123 18.61 -8.97 7.93
N GLY A 124 19.52 -9.66 8.63
CA GLY A 124 19.39 -9.88 10.07
C GLY A 124 19.46 -8.58 10.87
N ASP A 125 20.42 -7.70 10.56
CA ASP A 125 20.56 -6.38 11.19
C ASP A 125 19.43 -5.42 10.81
N TYR A 126 18.94 -5.52 9.58
CA TYR A 126 17.76 -4.80 9.12
C TYR A 126 16.53 -5.22 9.93
N ALA A 127 16.29 -6.53 10.06
CA ALA A 127 15.14 -7.05 10.78
C ALA A 127 15.17 -6.69 12.29
N ASP A 128 16.35 -6.63 12.91
CA ASP A 128 16.51 -6.12 14.29
C ASP A 128 15.98 -4.68 14.46
N LYS A 129 16.15 -3.83 13.44
CA LYS A 129 15.68 -2.44 13.46
C LYS A 129 14.21 -2.33 13.05
N ALA A 130 13.75 -3.17 12.13
CA ALA A 130 12.38 -3.16 11.63
C ALA A 130 11.38 -3.70 12.67
N ILE A 131 11.76 -4.72 13.45
CA ILE A 131 10.87 -5.34 14.45
C ILE A 131 10.23 -4.32 15.42
N PRO A 132 10.97 -3.43 16.10
CA PRO A 132 10.34 -2.45 16.99
C PRO A 132 9.44 -1.45 16.23
N ILE A 133 9.73 -1.14 14.98
CA ILE A 133 8.86 -0.29 14.13
C ILE A 133 7.54 -1.01 13.82
N PHE A 134 7.59 -2.31 13.54
CA PHE A 134 6.41 -3.16 13.35
C PHE A 134 5.61 -3.31 14.64
N GLU A 135 6.27 -3.52 15.78
CA GLU A 135 5.62 -3.61 17.09
C GLU A 135 4.86 -2.31 17.40
N ASP A 136 5.52 -1.15 17.29
CA ASP A 136 4.89 0.16 17.51
C ASP A 136 3.70 0.39 16.56
N GLY A 137 3.86 0.08 15.27
CA GLY A 137 2.79 0.25 14.28
C GLY A 137 1.58 -0.65 14.52
N LEU A 138 1.80 -1.91 14.90
CA LEU A 138 0.71 -2.83 15.25
C LEU A 138 0.02 -2.43 16.56
N ASP A 139 0.79 -2.02 17.57
CA ASP A 139 0.24 -1.54 18.84
C ASP A 139 -0.66 -0.30 18.62
N ASP A 140 -0.21 0.65 17.81
CA ASP A 140 -1.00 1.83 17.43
C ASP A 140 -2.28 1.45 16.67
N LEU A 141 -2.22 0.47 15.76
CA LEU A 141 -3.39 -0.02 15.04
C LEU A 141 -4.38 -0.77 15.95
N HIS A 142 -3.88 -1.57 16.89
CA HIS A 142 -4.70 -2.27 17.90
C HIS A 142 -5.36 -1.33 18.89
N ALA A 143 -4.79 -0.14 19.12
CA ALA A 143 -5.36 0.87 19.98
C ALA A 143 -6.56 1.60 19.34
N LEU A 144 -6.78 1.45 18.02
CA LEU A 144 -7.95 2.00 17.35
C LEU A 144 -9.20 1.19 17.72
N GLU A 145 -10.28 1.87 18.12
CA GLU A 145 -11.57 1.25 18.41
C GLU A 145 -12.50 1.34 17.18
N PRO A 146 -12.54 0.33 16.28
CA PRO A 146 -13.38 0.38 15.09
C PRO A 146 -14.88 0.33 15.42
N PRO A 147 -15.77 0.80 14.51
CA PRO A 147 -17.19 0.59 14.67
C PRO A 147 -17.53 -0.91 14.54
N GLU A 148 -18.56 -1.38 15.25
CA GLU A 148 -19.00 -2.78 15.25
C GLU A 148 -19.23 -3.34 13.83
N THR A 149 -19.59 -2.49 12.88
CA THR A 149 -19.84 -2.87 11.48
C THR A 149 -18.61 -3.40 10.73
N ILE A 150 -17.39 -3.06 11.17
CA ILE A 150 -16.14 -3.50 10.53
C ILE A 150 -15.17 -4.20 11.48
N GLU A 151 -15.50 -4.29 12.78
CA GLU A 151 -14.64 -4.86 13.83
C GLU A 151 -14.08 -6.23 13.45
N GLU A 152 -14.91 -7.18 13.00
CA GLU A 152 -14.44 -8.51 12.59
C GLU A 152 -13.46 -8.46 11.41
N SER A 153 -13.63 -7.51 10.49
CA SER A 153 -12.72 -7.33 9.34
C SER A 153 -11.40 -6.70 9.77
N VAL A 154 -11.44 -5.79 10.75
CA VAL A 154 -10.26 -5.19 11.38
C VAL A 154 -9.51 -6.24 12.18
N ASP A 155 -10.17 -7.04 13.01
CA ASP A 155 -9.54 -8.13 13.77
C ASP A 155 -8.84 -9.14 12.85
N ALA A 156 -9.52 -9.53 11.75
CA ALA A 156 -8.92 -10.40 10.76
C ALA A 156 -7.68 -9.80 10.10
N TRP A 157 -7.71 -8.49 9.80
CA TRP A 157 -6.58 -7.76 9.25
C TRP A 157 -5.41 -7.68 10.24
N LEU A 158 -5.65 -7.28 11.48
CA LEU A 158 -4.61 -7.14 12.51
C LEU A 158 -3.95 -8.49 12.82
N ALA A 159 -4.72 -9.58 12.83
CA ALA A 159 -4.17 -10.93 12.96
C ALA A 159 -3.19 -11.31 11.83
N THR A 160 -3.37 -10.77 10.61
CA THR A 160 -2.37 -10.95 9.54
C THR A 160 -1.09 -10.16 9.79
N GLY A 161 -1.22 -8.97 10.40
CA GLY A 161 -0.12 -8.14 10.85
C GLY A 161 0.72 -8.81 11.95
N ASP A 162 0.06 -9.35 12.98
CA ASP A 162 0.73 -10.13 14.04
C ASP A 162 1.52 -11.31 13.46
N ALA A 163 0.89 -12.03 12.54
CA ALA A 163 1.54 -13.15 11.87
C ALA A 163 2.71 -12.68 10.99
N ALA A 164 2.65 -11.48 10.41
CA ALA A 164 3.74 -10.89 9.63
C ALA A 164 4.94 -10.56 10.54
N LEU A 165 4.70 -9.92 11.69
CA LEU A 165 5.74 -9.65 12.69
C LEU A 165 6.46 -10.93 13.13
N GLU A 166 5.71 -12.01 13.41
CA GLU A 166 6.31 -13.30 13.74
C GLU A 166 7.15 -13.90 12.60
N ARG A 167 6.76 -13.67 11.34
CA ARG A 167 7.60 -14.08 10.18
C ARG A 167 8.87 -13.24 10.09
N VAL A 168 8.81 -11.93 10.35
CA VAL A 168 9.99 -11.06 10.37
C VAL A 168 10.98 -11.53 11.45
N ARG A 169 10.50 -11.91 12.64
CA ARG A 169 11.36 -12.51 13.70
C ARG A 169 12.03 -13.79 13.23
N LYS A 170 11.31 -14.68 12.53
CA LYS A 170 11.89 -15.92 11.97
C LYS A 170 12.92 -15.63 10.87
N VAL A 171 12.65 -14.65 10.00
CA VAL A 171 13.59 -14.22 8.97
C VAL A 171 14.87 -13.69 9.60
N ARG A 172 14.76 -12.86 10.64
CA ARG A 172 15.92 -12.37 11.41
C ARG A 172 16.75 -13.54 11.95
N ASP A 173 16.11 -14.50 12.60
CA ASP A 173 16.80 -15.63 13.23
C ASP A 173 17.52 -16.49 12.18
N ALA A 174 16.83 -16.84 11.09
CA ALA A 174 17.42 -17.58 9.97
C ALA A 174 18.57 -16.81 9.29
N ALA A 175 18.43 -15.50 9.12
CA ALA A 175 19.47 -14.65 8.55
C ALA A 175 20.72 -14.59 9.44
N LYS A 176 20.55 -14.50 10.76
CA LYS A 176 21.65 -14.53 11.73
C LYS A 176 22.36 -15.88 11.79
N ASP A 177 21.62 -16.97 11.55
CA ASP A 177 22.17 -18.32 11.47
C ASP A 177 22.82 -18.63 10.10
N GLY A 178 22.68 -17.73 9.12
CA GLY A 178 23.18 -17.93 7.76
C GLY A 178 22.39 -18.98 6.96
N ASP A 179 21.16 -19.28 7.37
CA ASP A 179 20.29 -20.24 6.69
C ASP A 179 19.55 -19.57 5.51
N GLU A 180 20.26 -19.39 4.41
CA GLU A 180 19.72 -18.76 3.20
C GLU A 180 18.50 -19.50 2.62
N ALA A 181 18.45 -20.83 2.80
CA ALA A 181 17.34 -21.65 2.31
C ALA A 181 16.07 -21.35 3.10
N GLU A 182 16.18 -21.24 4.42
CA GLU A 182 15.09 -20.89 5.31
C GLU A 182 14.63 -19.44 5.12
N VAL A 183 15.58 -18.49 4.99
CA VAL A 183 15.26 -17.09 4.63
C VAL A 183 14.44 -17.06 3.34
N GLY A 184 14.91 -17.73 2.28
CA GLY A 184 14.20 -17.76 1.01
C GLY A 184 12.80 -18.40 1.11
N ARG A 185 12.62 -19.42 1.97
CA ARG A 185 11.29 -20.03 2.22
C ARG A 185 10.36 -19.04 2.91
N LEU A 186 10.82 -18.42 4.00
CA LEU A 186 10.03 -17.48 4.80
C LEU A 186 9.65 -16.23 4.01
N THR A 187 10.54 -15.67 3.19
CA THR A 187 10.22 -14.53 2.32
C THR A 187 9.14 -14.87 1.29
N ARG A 188 9.16 -16.07 0.70
CA ARG A 188 8.08 -16.51 -0.22
C ARG A 188 6.74 -16.68 0.49
N GLU A 189 6.76 -17.18 1.72
CA GLU A 189 5.55 -17.28 2.56
C GLU A 189 5.01 -15.91 2.93
N ALA A 190 5.88 -14.95 3.25
CA ALA A 190 5.51 -13.56 3.51
C ALA A 190 4.84 -12.93 2.28
N ALA A 191 5.47 -12.98 1.10
CA ALA A 191 4.92 -12.43 -0.15
C ALA A 191 3.56 -13.07 -0.55
N ALA A 192 3.31 -14.32 -0.16
CA ALA A 192 2.02 -14.96 -0.38
C ALA A 192 0.94 -14.47 0.60
N ALA A 193 1.32 -14.22 1.87
CA ALA A 193 0.42 -13.73 2.91
C ALA A 193 0.06 -12.25 2.74
N GLU A 194 1.00 -11.44 2.24
CA GLU A 194 0.87 -10.00 2.00
C GLU A 194 -0.36 -9.68 1.15
N ARG A 195 -0.57 -10.39 0.03
CA ARG A 195 -1.78 -10.22 -0.81
C ARG A 195 -3.11 -10.37 -0.06
N GLY A 196 -3.14 -11.25 0.94
CA GLY A 196 -4.31 -11.45 1.80
C GLY A 196 -4.50 -10.29 2.79
N SER A 197 -3.40 -9.88 3.43
CA SER A 197 -3.37 -8.70 4.33
C SER A 197 -3.85 -7.44 3.59
N ASP A 198 -3.30 -7.21 2.40
CA ASP A 198 -3.64 -6.14 1.47
C ASP A 198 -5.14 -6.04 1.14
N ALA A 199 -5.76 -7.19 0.88
CA ALA A 199 -7.19 -7.24 0.57
C ALA A 199 -8.03 -6.84 1.80
N LEU A 200 -7.64 -7.30 2.98
CA LEU A 200 -8.31 -6.97 4.25
C LEU A 200 -8.11 -5.49 4.61
N ALA A 201 -6.89 -4.97 4.46
CA ALA A 201 -6.58 -3.55 4.67
C ALA A 201 -7.46 -2.64 3.78
N ARG A 202 -7.58 -2.97 2.48
CA ARG A 202 -8.46 -2.24 1.55
C ARG A 202 -9.94 -2.36 1.93
N GLN A 203 -10.37 -3.51 2.44
CA GLN A 203 -11.75 -3.73 2.88
C GLN A 203 -12.15 -2.81 4.04
N VAL A 204 -11.21 -2.50 4.95
CA VAL A 204 -11.45 -1.62 6.11
C VAL A 204 -11.09 -0.16 5.84
N GLY A 205 -10.70 0.19 4.61
CA GLY A 205 -10.33 1.55 4.22
C GLY A 205 -8.89 1.96 4.55
N ALA A 206 -8.09 1.05 5.10
CA ALA A 206 -6.67 1.24 5.43
C ALA A 206 -5.79 1.07 4.18
N THR A 207 -6.08 1.83 3.12
CA THR A 207 -5.45 1.67 1.80
C THR A 207 -3.95 1.93 1.78
N THR A 208 -3.44 2.83 2.60
CA THR A 208 -1.99 3.12 2.72
C THR A 208 -1.22 1.96 3.33
N CYS A 209 -1.88 1.13 4.14
CA CYS A 209 -1.30 -0.10 4.67
C CYS A 209 -1.19 -1.22 3.62
N ALA A 210 -1.72 -0.99 2.41
CA ALA A 210 -1.70 -1.91 1.29
C ALA A 210 -0.95 -1.30 0.08
N GLU A 211 -0.09 -0.33 0.35
CA GLU A 211 0.82 0.33 -0.59
C GLU A 211 2.24 -0.11 -0.24
N ASP A 212 2.74 -1.15 -0.93
CA ASP A 212 4.14 -1.61 -0.94
C ASP A 212 4.91 -1.04 -2.14
#